data_AF-A0A085BM59-F1
#
_entry.id   AF-A0A085BM59-F1
#
_cell.length_a   1.000
_cell.length_b   1.000
_cell.length_c   1.000
_cell.angle_alpha   90.00
_cell.angle_beta   90.00
_cell.angle_gamma   90.00
#
_symmetry.space_group_name_H-M   'P 1'
#
loop_
_entity.id
_entity.type
_entity.pdbx_description
1 polymer ?
#
loop_
_entity_poly.entity_id
_entity_poly.type
_entity_poly.pdbx_seq_one_letter_code
_entity_poly.pdbx_strand_id
1 'polypeptide(L)'
;MSVLLTRCKDDDANIFRAYAEGKFTYSDGKFLEDPIHLVSNKKVIAESYPKESGSFVLAGPYEKNSYKLQLKNFKIKSFSTETAGCKISADSLSIEIPDGVTYIIFNDITLK
;
A
#
# COMPACT_ATOMS: atom_id res chain seq x y z
N MET A 1 31.33 28.01 -28.30
CA MET A 1 30.63 27.59 -27.06
C MET A 1 29.36 26.88 -27.47
N SER A 2 29.37 25.55 -27.46
CA SER A 2 28.21 24.74 -27.84
C SER A 2 27.41 24.44 -26.59
N VAL A 3 26.25 25.07 -26.44
CA VAL A 3 25.30 24.75 -25.37
C VAL A 3 24.59 23.48 -25.81
N LEU A 4 25.06 22.33 -25.30
CA LEU A 4 24.34 21.08 -25.38
C LEU A 4 23.01 21.25 -24.64
N LEU A 5 21.94 21.43 -25.43
CA LEU A 5 20.56 21.29 -24.98
C LEU A 5 20.38 19.85 -24.50
N THR A 6 20.63 19.61 -23.22
CA THR A 6 20.10 18.44 -22.52
C THR A 6 18.59 18.54 -22.62
N ARG A 7 18.01 17.84 -23.61
CA ARG A 7 16.60 17.50 -23.59
C ARG A 7 16.37 16.75 -22.28
N CYS A 8 15.78 17.40 -21.29
CA CYS A 8 15.05 16.69 -20.25
C CYS A 8 14.02 15.87 -21.02
N LYS A 9 14.24 14.56 -21.08
CA LYS A 9 13.15 13.66 -21.43
C LYS A 9 12.14 13.87 -20.31
N ASP A 10 11.00 14.47 -20.61
CA ASP A 10 9.79 14.19 -19.86
C ASP A 10 9.63 12.68 -19.97
N ASP A 11 10.07 11.98 -18.93
CA ASP A 11 9.73 10.59 -18.74
C ASP A 11 8.22 10.64 -18.48
N ASP A 12 7.43 10.52 -19.55
CA ASP A 12 6.05 10.03 -19.54
C ASP A 12 6.05 8.55 -19.07
N ALA A 13 6.79 8.27 -18.00
CA ALA A 13 6.79 7.03 -17.27
C ALA A 13 5.46 6.96 -16.55
N ASN A 14 4.43 6.55 -17.30
CA ASN A 14 3.14 6.03 -16.86
C ASN A 14 2.91 6.24 -15.35
N ILE A 15 2.45 7.45 -14.98
CA ILE A 15 2.53 8.06 -13.64
C ILE A 15 1.60 7.35 -12.62
N PHE A 16 1.05 6.19 -12.98
CA PHE A 16 0.18 5.43 -12.10
C PHE A 16 0.98 4.91 -10.91
N ARG A 17 0.57 5.35 -9.72
CA ARG A 17 1.09 4.89 -8.45
C ARG A 17 0.06 4.03 -7.77
N ALA A 18 0.51 2.99 -7.07
CA ALA A 18 -0.31 2.27 -6.13
C ALA A 18 -0.30 3.10 -4.84
N TYR A 19 -1.38 3.82 -4.57
CA TYR A 19 -1.55 4.63 -3.37
C TYR A 19 -2.52 3.95 -2.43
N ALA A 20 -2.09 3.74 -1.19
CA ALA A 20 -2.93 3.22 -0.12
C ALA A 20 -2.77 4.06 1.13
N GLU A 21 -3.87 4.55 1.67
CA GLU A 21 -3.89 5.18 2.98
C GLU A 21 -4.97 4.55 3.86
N GLY A 22 -4.85 4.78 5.16
CA GLY A 22 -5.88 4.36 6.08
C GLY A 22 -5.45 4.45 7.53
N LYS A 23 -6.22 3.77 8.37
CA LYS A 23 -6.00 3.73 9.81
C LYS A 23 -6.16 2.30 10.34
N PHE A 24 -5.19 1.87 11.13
CA PHE A 24 -5.27 0.63 11.89
C PHE A 24 -5.88 0.86 13.26
N THR A 25 -6.78 -0.04 13.66
CA THR A 25 -7.21 -0.22 15.04
C THR A 25 -6.46 -1.45 15.60
N TYR A 26 -5.62 -1.20 16.60
CA TYR A 26 -4.71 -2.19 17.19
C TYR A 26 -4.70 -2.07 18.72
N SER A 27 -4.38 -3.16 19.41
CA SER A 27 -4.27 -3.22 20.87
C SER A 27 -2.83 -3.43 21.37
N ASP A 28 -1.96 -4.03 20.54
CA ASP A 28 -0.56 -4.25 20.87
C ASP A 28 0.32 -3.17 20.21
N GLY A 29 0.99 -2.37 21.03
CA GLY A 29 1.88 -1.30 20.58
C GLY A 29 3.06 -1.77 19.74
N LYS A 30 3.44 -3.06 19.84
CA LYS A 30 4.48 -3.67 18.97
C LYS A 30 4.15 -3.57 17.48
N PHE A 31 2.87 -3.41 17.14
CA PHE A 31 2.45 -3.18 15.77
C PHE A 31 3.12 -1.94 15.14
N LEU A 32 3.39 -0.91 15.94
CA LEU A 32 4.04 0.32 15.46
C LEU A 32 5.51 0.11 15.08
N GLU A 33 6.13 -0.98 15.54
CA GLU A 33 7.52 -1.34 15.26
C GLU A 33 7.65 -2.22 14.00
N ASP A 34 6.53 -2.71 13.45
CA ASP A 34 6.51 -3.56 12.26
C ASP A 34 6.22 -2.74 10.99
N PRO A 35 7.00 -2.93 9.91
CA PRO A 35 6.72 -2.25 8.66
C PRO A 35 5.46 -2.82 8.01
N ILE A 36 4.75 -1.93 7.31
CA ILE A 36 3.65 -2.26 6.41
C ILE A 36 4.12 -2.14 4.96
N HIS A 37 3.67 -3.05 4.11
CA HIS A 37 4.13 -3.14 2.72
C HIS A 37 2.98 -3.03 1.74
N LEU A 38 3.24 -2.37 0.61
CA LEU A 38 2.54 -2.70 -0.63
C LEU A 38 3.39 -3.71 -1.39
N VAL A 39 2.76 -4.82 -1.79
CA VAL A 39 3.43 -5.90 -2.50
C VAL A 39 2.72 -6.17 -3.83
N SER A 40 3.47 -6.16 -4.92
CA SER A 40 3.02 -6.58 -6.25
C SER A 40 4.00 -7.59 -6.82
N ASN A 41 3.52 -8.68 -7.43
CA ASN A 41 4.36 -9.73 -8.02
C ASN A 41 5.49 -10.23 -7.09
N LYS A 42 5.17 -10.42 -5.80
CA LYS A 42 6.11 -10.82 -4.73
C LYS A 42 7.24 -9.83 -4.44
N LYS A 43 7.17 -8.60 -4.95
CA LYS A 43 8.11 -7.51 -4.68
C LYS A 43 7.44 -6.46 -3.81
N VAL A 44 8.17 -5.96 -2.83
CA VAL A 44 7.77 -4.76 -2.08
C VAL A 44 7.91 -3.56 -3.01
N ILE A 45 6.80 -2.86 -3.25
CA ILE A 45 6.74 -1.65 -4.09
C ILE A 45 6.64 -0.37 -3.23
N ALA A 46 6.23 -0.49 -1.97
CA ALA A 46 6.29 0.59 -0.99
C ALA A 46 6.40 0.01 0.43
N GLU A 47 7.08 0.72 1.31
CA GLU A 47 7.25 0.39 2.73
C GLU A 47 7.04 1.65 3.58
N SER A 48 6.42 1.49 4.74
CA SER A 48 6.27 2.54 5.75
C SER A 48 5.99 1.91 7.11
N TYR A 49 5.89 2.74 8.14
CA TYR A 49 5.48 2.35 9.48
C TYR A 49 4.17 3.07 9.84
N PRO A 50 3.24 2.40 10.54
CA PRO A 50 2.06 3.07 11.08
C PRO A 50 2.48 4.18 12.05
N LYS A 51 1.78 5.32 12.02
CA LYS A 51 1.93 6.35 13.05
C LYS A 51 1.31 5.87 14.37
N GLU A 52 1.63 6.52 15.49
CA GLU A 52 0.99 6.27 16.79
C GLU A 52 -0.54 6.39 16.78
N SER A 53 -1.10 7.12 15.81
CA SER A 53 -2.56 7.18 15.59
C SER A 53 -3.15 5.96 14.88
N GLY A 54 -2.31 5.00 14.49
CA GLY A 54 -2.62 3.91 13.57
C GLY A 54 -2.68 4.33 12.10
N SER A 55 -2.51 5.62 11.79
CA SER A 55 -2.65 6.12 10.41
C SER A 55 -1.42 5.79 9.58
N PHE A 56 -1.62 5.54 8.28
CA PHE A 56 -0.54 5.28 7.34
C PHE A 56 -0.83 5.81 5.94
N VAL A 57 0.23 6.02 5.18
CA VAL A 57 0.19 6.33 3.75
C VAL A 57 1.35 5.60 3.07
N LEU A 58 1.05 4.90 1.98
CA LEU A 58 2.00 4.19 1.13
C LEU A 58 1.76 4.58 -0.32
N ALA A 59 2.84 4.85 -1.06
CA ALA A 59 2.78 5.11 -2.49
C ALA A 59 3.96 4.42 -3.19
N GLY A 60 3.66 3.50 -4.11
CA GLY A 60 4.66 2.77 -4.89
C GLY A 60 4.38 2.81 -6.39
N PRO A 61 5.30 2.35 -7.24
CA PRO A 61 5.01 2.16 -8.66
C PRO A 61 3.84 1.19 -8.84
N TYR A 62 2.90 1.52 -9.71
CA TYR A 62 1.82 0.61 -10.10
C TYR A 62 2.20 -0.11 -11.40
N GLU A 63 2.41 -1.41 -11.30
CA GLU A 63 2.46 -2.29 -12.47
C GLU A 63 1.10 -2.96 -12.62
N LYS A 64 0.51 -2.83 -13.81
CA LYS A 64 -0.80 -3.40 -14.18
C LYS A 64 -0.91 -4.87 -13.72
N ASN A 65 -1.56 -5.09 -12.57
CA ASN A 65 -1.82 -6.35 -11.86
C ASN A 65 -2.47 -6.02 -10.50
N SER A 66 -3.03 -7.04 -9.82
CA SER A 66 -3.42 -6.91 -8.41
C SER A 66 -2.19 -6.72 -7.52
N TYR A 67 -2.32 -5.92 -6.47
CA TYR A 67 -1.33 -5.74 -5.42
C TYR A 67 -2.00 -5.94 -4.05
N LYS A 68 -1.22 -5.94 -2.98
CA LYS A 68 -1.75 -6.14 -1.63
C LYS A 68 -1.09 -5.25 -0.61
N LEU A 69 -1.88 -4.82 0.38
CA LEU A 69 -1.35 -4.33 1.65
C LEU A 69 -0.98 -5.54 2.50
N GLN A 70 0.29 -5.69 2.86
CA GLN A 70 0.81 -6.85 3.59
C GLN A 70 1.39 -6.42 4.94
N LEU A 71 1.03 -7.18 5.98
CA LEU A 71 1.58 -7.11 7.33
C LEU A 71 2.54 -8.27 7.55
N LYS A 72 3.52 -8.07 8.43
CA LYS A 72 4.53 -9.09 8.73
C LYS A 72 4.03 -10.10 9.77
N ASN A 73 3.68 -9.62 10.97
CA ASN A 73 3.37 -10.48 12.11
C ASN A 73 1.93 -10.34 12.63
N PHE A 74 1.19 -9.33 12.17
CA PHE A 74 -0.14 -9.02 12.67
C PHE A 74 -1.22 -9.50 11.71
N LYS A 75 -2.22 -10.20 12.24
CA LYS A 75 -3.34 -10.70 11.45
C LYS A 75 -4.46 -9.67 11.39
N ILE A 76 -5.02 -9.52 10.20
CA ILE A 76 -6.14 -8.65 9.90
C ILE A 76 -7.44 -9.40 10.25
N LYS A 77 -8.29 -8.76 11.05
CA LYS A 77 -9.61 -9.27 11.43
C LYS A 77 -10.67 -8.80 10.44
N SER A 78 -10.65 -7.52 10.13
CA SER A 78 -11.63 -6.84 9.27
C SER A 78 -11.03 -5.57 8.70
N PHE A 79 -11.57 -5.09 7.59
CA PHE A 79 -11.29 -3.76 7.06
C PHE A 79 -12.58 -3.15 6.50
N SER A 80 -12.58 -1.84 6.31
CA SER A 80 -13.64 -1.10 5.63
C SER A 80 -13.06 -0.17 4.58
N THR A 81 -13.66 -0.17 3.38
CA THR A 81 -13.29 0.67 2.25
C THR A 81 -14.48 0.76 1.30
N GLU A 82 -14.55 1.84 0.52
CA GLU A 82 -15.53 1.99 -0.56
C GLU A 82 -15.09 1.26 -1.84
N THR A 83 -13.82 0.85 -1.91
CA THR A 83 -13.27 0.14 -3.07
C THR A 83 -13.75 -1.31 -3.09
N ALA A 84 -14.59 -1.63 -4.06
CA ALA A 84 -15.11 -2.99 -4.25
C ALA A 84 -14.01 -3.99 -4.65
N GLY A 85 -14.23 -5.26 -4.30
CA GLY A 85 -13.37 -6.38 -4.73
C GLY A 85 -12.16 -6.66 -3.86
N CYS A 86 -11.88 -5.83 -2.84
CA CYS A 86 -10.82 -6.10 -1.87
C CYS A 86 -11.15 -7.33 -1.01
N LYS A 87 -10.15 -8.12 -0.63
CA LYS A 87 -10.33 -9.36 0.16
C LYS A 87 -9.21 -9.57 1.14
N ILE A 88 -9.51 -10.13 2.31
CA ILE A 88 -8.47 -10.59 3.25
C ILE A 88 -7.90 -11.90 2.70
N SER A 89 -6.58 -12.02 2.64
CA SER A 89 -5.89 -13.25 2.24
C SER A 89 -6.16 -14.39 3.23
N ALA A 90 -6.00 -15.65 2.77
CA ALA A 90 -6.29 -16.82 3.60
C ALA A 90 -5.48 -16.89 4.91
N ASP A 91 -4.24 -16.40 4.92
CA ASP A 91 -3.39 -16.30 6.11
C ASP A 91 -3.74 -15.13 7.04
N SER A 92 -4.68 -14.26 6.62
CA SER A 92 -5.04 -13.00 7.27
C SER A 92 -3.89 -11.98 7.37
N LEU A 93 -2.79 -12.14 6.64
CA LEU A 93 -1.65 -11.22 6.70
C LEU A 93 -1.70 -10.14 5.62
N SER A 94 -2.73 -10.14 4.76
CA SER A 94 -2.82 -9.17 3.68
C SER A 94 -4.26 -8.83 3.31
N ILE A 95 -4.44 -7.64 2.74
CA ILE A 95 -5.64 -7.25 2.00
C ILE A 95 -5.25 -7.18 0.53
N GLU A 96 -5.85 -8.05 -0.28
CA GLU A 96 -5.73 -8.08 -1.74
C GLU A 96 -6.54 -6.95 -2.34
N ILE A 97 -5.92 -6.20 -3.24
CA ILE A 97 -6.50 -5.05 -3.94
C ILE A 97 -6.55 -5.40 -5.44
N PRO A 98 -7.72 -5.29 -6.09
CA PRO A 98 -7.87 -5.73 -7.47
C PRO A 98 -7.07 -4.87 -8.45
N ASP A 99 -6.74 -5.47 -9.61
CA ASP A 99 -6.16 -4.73 -10.74
C ASP A 99 -7.10 -3.60 -11.19
N GLY A 100 -6.52 -2.51 -11.66
CA GLY A 100 -7.17 -1.26 -12.03
C GLY A 100 -7.30 -0.25 -10.90
N VAL A 101 -7.03 -0.62 -9.64
CA VAL A 101 -7.08 0.29 -8.50
C VAL A 101 -5.72 0.95 -8.28
N THR A 102 -5.64 2.27 -8.45
CA THR A 102 -4.42 3.05 -8.20
C THR A 102 -4.50 3.85 -6.91
N TYR A 103 -5.70 4.03 -6.35
CA TYR A 103 -5.93 4.76 -5.12
C TYR A 103 -6.96 4.01 -4.27
N ILE A 104 -6.60 3.74 -3.01
CA ILE A 104 -7.48 3.11 -2.04
C ILE A 104 -7.36 3.78 -0.68
N ILE A 105 -8.51 4.02 -0.05
CA ILE A 105 -8.62 4.48 1.33
C ILE A 105 -9.24 3.36 2.16
N PHE A 106 -8.55 2.94 3.21
CA PHE A 106 -9.09 2.08 4.25
C PHE A 106 -9.59 2.94 5.41
N ASN A 107 -10.91 3.03 5.57
CA ASN A 107 -11.54 3.81 6.65
C ASN A 107 -11.14 3.27 8.04
N ASP A 108 -11.07 1.94 8.16
CA ASP A 108 -10.52 1.25 9.32
C ASP A 108 -9.97 -0.13 8.90
N ILE A 109 -8.87 -0.54 9.52
CA ILE A 109 -8.33 -1.90 9.47
C ILE A 109 -8.15 -2.39 10.90
N THR A 110 -8.96 -3.37 11.32
CA THR A 110 -8.90 -3.92 12.67
C THR A 110 -7.96 -5.13 12.71
N LEU A 111 -6.98 -5.12 13.62
CA LEU A 111 -6.10 -6.26 13.87
C LEU A 111 -6.72 -7.28 14.85
N LYS A 112 -6.24 -8.52 14.82
CA LYS A 112 -6.64 -9.59 15.75
C LYS A 112 -5.89 -9.50 17.08
#